data_AF-A0A7X8Z8J9-F1
#
_entry.id   AF-A0A7X8Z8J9-F1
#
_cell.length_a   1.000
_cell.length_b   1.000
_cell.length_c   1.000
_cell.angle_alpha   90.00
_cell.angle_beta   90.00
_cell.angle_gamma   90.00
#
_symmetry.space_group_name_H-M   'P 1'
#
loop_
_entity.id
_entity.type
_entity.pdbx_description
1 polymer ?
#
loop_
_entity_poly.entity_id
_entity_poly.type
_entity_poly.pdbx_seq_one_letter_code
_entity_poly.pdbx_strand_id
1 'polypeptide(L)'
;MIYFGDGETDIPCMKIVGMFGGNPIAVYDPSSAKKKAYAEKLRRQGRVNFISPAIYTADSRIFKLVRAMIDKIKADDELQQLKKSF
;
A
#
# COMPACT_ATOMS: atom_id res chain seq x y z
N MET A 1 -2.18 -8.92 -2.04
CA MET A 1 -2.80 -8.29 -0.85
C MET A 1 -2.54 -6.80 -0.85
N ILE A 2 -3.53 -5.97 -0.54
CA ILE A 2 -3.40 -4.53 -0.32
C ILE A 2 -3.80 -4.27 1.14
N TYR A 3 -2.98 -3.55 1.90
CA TYR A 3 -3.23 -3.28 3.32
C TYR A 3 -3.03 -1.80 3.61
N PHE A 4 -3.97 -1.19 4.35
CA PHE A 4 -3.91 0.20 4.78
C PHE A 4 -3.72 0.24 6.30
N GLY A 5 -2.77 1.06 6.76
CA GLY A 5 -2.56 1.33 8.19
C GLY A 5 -2.17 2.79 8.41
N ASP A 6 -2.51 3.38 9.54
CA ASP A 6 -2.36 4.84 9.76
C ASP A 6 -1.48 5.20 10.98
N GLY A 7 -0.90 4.18 11.61
CA GLY A 7 -0.22 4.36 12.89
C GLY A 7 0.80 3.28 13.23
N GLU A 8 1.30 3.39 14.46
CA GLU A 8 2.33 2.49 14.98
C GLU A 8 1.79 1.08 15.24
N THR A 9 0.51 1.00 15.59
CA THR A 9 -0.22 -0.25 15.88
C THR A 9 -0.25 -1.19 14.69
N ASP A 10 -0.25 -0.66 13.46
CA ASP A 10 -0.33 -1.45 12.23
C ASP A 10 1.04 -1.87 11.70
N ILE A 11 2.15 -1.41 12.30
CA ILE A 11 3.52 -1.72 11.83
C ILE A 11 3.76 -3.23 11.71
N PRO A 12 3.37 -4.08 12.68
CA PRO A 12 3.55 -5.53 12.54
C PRO A 12 2.82 -6.08 11.30
N CYS A 13 1.57 -5.68 11.09
CA CYS A 13 0.77 -6.11 9.95
C CYS A 13 1.36 -5.61 8.62
N MET A 14 1.74 -4.33 8.55
CA MET A 14 2.35 -3.74 7.36
C MET A 14 3.66 -4.45 6.97
N LYS A 15 4.50 -4.78 7.96
CA LYS A 15 5.74 -5.54 7.72
C LYS A 15 5.45 -6.95 7.20
N ILE A 16 4.53 -7.68 7.83
CA ILE A 16 4.15 -9.05 7.39
C ILE A 16 3.63 -9.01 5.95
N VAL A 17 2.72 -8.09 5.64
CA VAL A 17 2.17 -7.95 4.29
C VAL A 17 3.28 -7.64 3.27
N GLY A 18 4.22 -6.74 3.61
CA GLY A 18 5.37 -6.44 2.75
C GLY A 18 6.30 -7.65 2.54
N MET A 19 6.59 -8.42 3.58
CA MET A 19 7.45 -9.61 3.52
C MET A 19 6.91 -10.69 2.60
N PHE A 20 5.58 -10.87 2.54
CA PHE A 20 4.92 -11.85 1.69
C PHE A 20 4.46 -11.28 0.34
N GLY A 21 5.12 -10.23 -0.16
CA GLY A 21 4.89 -9.67 -1.50
C GLY A 21 3.59 -8.88 -1.67
N GLY A 22 2.93 -8.54 -0.56
CA GLY A 22 1.77 -7.65 -0.55
C GLY A 22 2.17 -6.17 -0.64
N ASN A 23 1.15 -5.31 -0.61
CA ASN A 23 1.28 -3.87 -0.79
C ASN A 23 0.79 -3.11 0.45
N PRO A 24 1.65 -2.92 1.48
CA PRO A 24 1.32 -2.10 2.63
C PRO A 24 1.40 -0.60 2.29
N ILE A 25 0.35 0.13 2.63
CA ILE A 25 0.18 1.56 2.39
C ILE A 25 -0.03 2.25 3.74
N ALA A 26 0.89 3.13 4.14
CA ALA A 26 0.63 4.00 5.28
C ALA A 26 -0.28 5.17 4.86
N VAL A 27 -1.45 5.28 5.46
CA VAL A 27 -2.32 6.43 5.28
C VAL A 27 -2.12 7.45 6.39
N TYR A 28 -2.33 8.73 6.11
CA TYR A 28 -2.20 9.78 7.12
C TYR A 28 -3.28 10.85 6.94
N ASP A 29 -3.67 11.47 8.03
CA ASP A 29 -4.51 12.67 8.00
C ASP A 29 -3.74 13.82 7.33
N PRO A 30 -4.21 14.33 6.17
CA PRO A 30 -3.54 15.41 5.44
C PRO A 30 -3.51 16.73 6.20
N SER A 31 -4.41 16.94 7.16
CA SER A 31 -4.44 18.14 8.02
C SER A 31 -3.36 18.13 9.10
N SER A 32 -2.80 16.96 9.41
CA SER A 32 -1.80 16.78 10.47
C SER A 32 -0.39 16.63 9.89
N ALA A 33 0.40 17.72 9.98
CA ALA A 33 1.82 17.70 9.59
C ALA A 33 2.61 16.63 10.35
N LYS A 34 2.27 16.38 11.62
CA LYS A 34 2.89 15.34 12.46
C LYS A 34 2.63 13.93 11.89
N LYS A 35 1.39 13.62 11.52
CA LYS A 35 1.02 12.32 10.93
C LYS A 35 1.67 12.13 9.55
N LYS A 36 1.75 13.18 8.73
CA LYS A 36 2.48 13.15 7.46
C LYS A 36 3.96 12.83 7.65
N ALA A 37 4.65 13.57 8.53
CA ALA A 37 6.06 13.34 8.82
C ALA A 37 6.32 11.92 9.38
N TYR A 38 5.37 11.39 10.17
CA TYR A 38 5.43 10.02 10.66
C TYR A 38 5.33 9.00 9.52
N ALA A 39 4.37 9.15 8.60
CA ALA A 39 4.25 8.27 7.44
C ALA A 39 5.52 8.31 6.57
N GLU A 40 6.08 9.49 6.33
CA GLU A 40 7.36 9.66 5.61
C GLU A 40 8.52 8.92 6.31
N LYS A 41 8.58 8.98 7.65
CA LYS A 41 9.55 8.22 8.44
C LYS A 41 9.37 6.72 8.25
N LEU A 42 8.14 6.20 8.30
CA LEU A 42 7.86 4.77 8.06
C LEU A 42 8.34 4.33 6.68
N ARG A 43 8.09 5.15 5.65
CA ARG A 43 8.54 4.88 4.29
C ARG A 43 10.07 4.84 4.19
N ARG A 44 10.76 5.83 4.78
CA ARG A 44 12.22 5.91 4.79
C ARG A 44 12.86 4.72 5.53
N GLN A 45 12.20 4.21 6.56
CA GLN A 45 12.63 3.02 7.29
C GLN A 45 12.31 1.70 6.57
N GLY A 46 11.75 1.73 5.35
CA GLY A 46 11.36 0.53 4.61
C GLY A 46 10.23 -0.25 5.26
N ARG A 47 9.46 0.37 6.17
CA ARG A 47 8.35 -0.31 6.88
C ARG A 47 7.08 -0.42 6.05
N VAL A 48 6.96 0.41 5.01
CA VAL A 48 5.82 0.43 4.08
C VAL A 48 6.27 0.67 2.63
N ASN A 49 5.46 0.20 1.68
CA ASN A 49 5.74 0.33 0.25
C ASN A 49 5.24 1.67 -0.31
N PHE A 50 4.20 2.25 0.29
CA PHE A 50 3.65 3.52 -0.16
C PHE A 50 3.12 4.30 1.04
N ILE A 51 3.05 5.61 0.88
CA ILE A 51 2.33 6.50 1.81
C ILE A 51 1.33 7.32 1.02
N SER A 52 0.16 7.64 1.57
CA SER A 52 -0.85 8.45 0.91
C SER A 52 -1.69 9.23 1.93
N PRO A 53 -2.17 10.44 1.62
CA PRO A 53 -3.21 11.04 2.46
C PRO A 53 -4.46 10.15 2.47
N ALA A 54 -5.18 10.13 3.60
CA ALA A 54 -6.42 9.38 3.81
C ALA A 54 -7.63 10.02 3.09
N ILE A 55 -7.49 10.27 1.79
CA ILE A 55 -8.52 10.84 0.91
C ILE A 55 -8.95 9.75 -0.06
N TYR A 56 -10.19 9.29 0.02
CA TYR A 56 -10.72 8.14 -0.73
C TYR A 56 -11.69 8.54 -1.85
N THR A 57 -11.36 9.60 -2.58
CA THR A 57 -12.12 10.08 -3.75
C THR A 57 -11.55 9.52 -5.05
N ALA A 58 -12.35 9.52 -6.13
CA ALA A 58 -11.95 8.92 -7.42
C ALA A 58 -10.75 9.61 -8.10
N ASP A 59 -10.50 10.88 -7.80
CA ASP A 59 -9.38 11.67 -8.30
C ASP A 59 -8.14 11.58 -7.40
N SER A 60 -8.27 10.97 -6.22
CA SER A 60 -7.24 10.96 -5.20
C SER A 60 -6.04 10.10 -5.57
N ARG A 61 -4.93 10.37 -4.90
CA ARG A 61 -3.72 9.57 -5.03
C ARG A 61 -3.94 8.12 -4.61
N ILE A 62 -4.76 7.87 -3.58
CA ILE A 62 -4.99 6.50 -3.09
C ILE A 62 -5.78 5.69 -4.10
N PHE A 63 -6.74 6.31 -4.78
CA PHE A 63 -7.53 5.66 -5.82
C PHE A 63 -6.65 5.20 -6.99
N LYS A 64 -5.79 6.11 -7.49
CA LYS A 64 -4.83 5.79 -8.55
C LYS A 64 -3.88 4.66 -8.15
N LEU A 65 -3.40 4.69 -6.91
CA LEU A 65 -2.49 3.69 -6.37
C LEU A 65 -3.14 2.30 -6.28
N VAL A 66 -4.35 2.23 -5.76
CA VAL A 66 -5.11 0.97 -5.62
C VAL A 66 -5.47 0.39 -6.99
N ARG A 67 -5.93 1.23 -7.93
CA ARG A 67 -6.19 0.82 -9.31
C ARG A 67 -4.97 0.16 -9.94
N ALA A 68 -3.81 0.82 -9.87
CA ALA A 68 -2.56 0.26 -10.40
C ALA A 68 -2.15 -1.05 -9.72
N MET A 69 -2.37 -1.19 -8.41
CA MET A 69 -2.09 -2.46 -7.70
C MET A 69 -3.03 -3.59 -8.13
N ILE A 70 -4.31 -3.29 -8.35
CA ILE A 70 -5.28 -4.27 -8.85
C ILE A 70 -4.90 -4.71 -10.26
N ASP A 71 -4.53 -3.76 -11.14
CA ASP A 71 -4.07 -4.06 -12.50
C ASP A 71 -2.83 -4.96 -12.48
N LYS A 72 -1.88 -4.69 -11.56
CA LYS A 72 -0.72 -5.56 -11.34
C LYS A 72 -1.13 -6.97 -10.90
N ILE A 73 -2.02 -7.08 -9.91
CA ILE A 73 -2.50 -8.38 -9.39
C ILE A 73 -3.17 -9.18 -10.52
N LYS A 74 -3.96 -8.52 -11.36
CA LYS A 74 -4.60 -9.13 -12.52
C LYS A 74 -3.55 -9.68 -13.50
N ALA A 75 -2.54 -8.88 -13.86
CA ALA A 75 -1.46 -9.32 -14.75
C ALA A 75 -0.66 -10.49 -14.16
N ASP A 76 -0.38 -10.45 -12.85
CA ASP A 76 0.30 -11.54 -12.14
C ASP A 76 -0.52 -12.85 -12.20
N ASP A 77 -1.86 -12.78 -12.04
CA ASP A 77 -2.75 -13.94 -12.17
C ASP A 77 -2.80 -14.48 -13.60
N GLU A 78 -2.94 -13.62 -14.61
CA GLU A 78 -2.93 -14.01 -16.03
C GLU A 78 -1.65 -14.79 -16.39
N LEU A 79 -0.49 -14.33 -15.92
CA LEU A 79 0.78 -15.03 -16.08
C LEU A 79 0.79 -16.39 -15.37
N GLN A 80 0.18 -16.51 -14.18
CA GLN A 80 0.07 -17.78 -13.48
C GLN A 80 -0.81 -18.78 -14.22
N GLN A 81 -1.92 -18.32 -14.83
CA GLN A 81 -2.78 -19.21 -15.62
C GLN A 81 -2.05 -19.72 -16.86
N LEU A 82 -1.32 -18.85 -17.58
CA LEU A 82 -0.52 -19.25 -18.74
C LEU A 82 0.56 -20.29 -18.39
N LYS A 83 1.19 -20.18 -17.21
CA LYS A 83 2.16 -21.17 -16.73
C LYS A 83 1.56 -22.55 -16.47
N LYS A 84 0.29 -22.64 -16.08
CA LYS A 84 -0.40 -23.92 -15.81
C LYS A 84 -0.87 -24.63 -17.07
N SER A 85 -0.91 -23.93 -18.21
CA SER A 85 -1.35 -24.47 -19.49
C SER A 85 -0.25 -25.22 -20.26
N PHE A 86 0.93 -25.39 -19.66
CA PHE A 86 2.04 -26.22 -20.13
C PHE A 86 2.37 -27.28 -19.08
#